data_AF-A0A4S3LYS6-F1
#
_entry.id   AF-A0A4S3LYS6-F1
#
_cell.length_a   1.000
_cell.length_b   1.000
_cell.length_c   1.000
_cell.angle_alpha   90.00
_cell.angle_beta   90.00
_cell.angle_gamma   90.00
#
_symmetry.space_group_name_H-M   'P 1'
#
loop_
_entity.id
_entity.type
_entity.pdbx_description
1 polymer ?
#
loop_
_entity_poly.entity_id
_entity_poly.type
_entity_poly.pdbx_seq_one_letter_code
_entity_poly.pdbx_strand_id
1 'polypeptide(L)'
;INLLMDLRESMGLAILFIAHDLAIVRRLCDRVAVMYLGRIVESGPTQTVFTAPRHPYTAALVAAIPEIDPDRPLPGHPLQGEPPGPVSLPAGCAFHPRCAFALAACRQGAAPETRHIADHAFACVLDGHKREGVYPMTEGM
;
A
#
# COMPACT_ATOMS: atom_id res chain seq x y z
N ILE A 1 -8.03 -22.64 -0.40
CA ILE A 1 -8.43 -21.22 -0.35
C ILE A 1 -9.96 -21.05 -0.43
N ASN A 2 -10.67 -21.84 -1.24
CA ASN A 2 -12.13 -21.74 -1.39
C ASN A 2 -12.97 -21.87 -0.11
N LEU A 3 -12.57 -22.72 0.85
CA LEU A 3 -13.35 -22.95 2.07
C LEU A 3 -13.72 -21.66 2.83
N LEU A 4 -12.80 -20.71 2.97
CA LEU A 4 -13.09 -19.46 3.70
C LEU A 4 -14.10 -18.57 2.96
N MET A 5 -14.08 -18.59 1.63
CA MET A 5 -15.04 -17.86 0.80
C MET A 5 -16.42 -18.53 0.84
N ASP A 6 -16.45 -19.86 0.76
CA ASP A 6 -17.68 -20.65 0.84
C ASP A 6 -18.36 -20.47 2.20
N LEU A 7 -17.58 -20.44 3.29
CA LEU A 7 -18.09 -20.17 4.65
C LEU A 7 -18.58 -18.73 4.82
N ARG A 8 -17.89 -17.75 4.22
CA ARG A 8 -18.33 -16.34 4.21
C ARG A 8 -19.72 -16.22 3.58
N GLU A 9 -19.92 -16.82 2.42
CA GLU A 9 -21.14 -16.71 1.63
C GLU A 9 -22.30 -17.50 2.25
N SER A 10 -22.05 -18.73 2.71
CA SER A 10 -23.09 -19.58 3.30
C SER A 10 -23.60 -19.12 4.67
N MET A 11 -22.77 -18.40 5.45
CA MET A 11 -23.10 -17.99 6.82
C MET A 11 -23.16 -16.46 7.02
N GLY A 12 -22.91 -15.65 5.98
CA GLY A 12 -22.95 -14.19 6.07
C GLY A 12 -21.91 -13.60 7.02
N LEU A 13 -20.70 -14.18 7.05
CA LEU A 13 -19.64 -13.77 8.00
C LEU A 13 -18.85 -12.55 7.49
N ALA A 14 -18.43 -11.71 8.43
CA ALA A 14 -17.34 -10.76 8.19
C ALA A 14 -15.99 -11.42 8.51
N ILE A 15 -15.03 -11.33 7.58
CA ILE A 15 -13.69 -11.92 7.74
C ILE A 15 -12.65 -10.80 7.76
N LEU A 16 -11.84 -10.76 8.83
CA LEU A 16 -10.61 -9.97 8.88
C LEU A 16 -9.42 -10.89 8.57
N PHE A 17 -8.74 -10.64 7.46
CA PHE A 17 -7.59 -11.43 7.01
C PHE A 17 -6.30 -10.61 7.14
N ILE A 18 -5.30 -11.16 7.85
CA ILE A 18 -3.98 -10.53 8.05
C ILE A 18 -2.94 -11.37 7.30
N ALA A 19 -2.33 -10.79 6.28
CA ALA A 19 -1.32 -11.45 5.46
C ALA A 19 -0.23 -10.48 5.00
N HIS A 20 0.95 -11.03 4.69
CA HIS A 20 2.06 -10.30 4.08
C HIS A 20 2.12 -10.48 2.55
N ASP A 21 1.45 -11.50 2.02
CA ASP A 21 1.37 -11.78 0.60
C ASP A 21 0.21 -11.01 -0.04
N LEU A 22 0.54 -9.94 -0.78
CA LEU A 22 -0.44 -9.11 -1.47
C LEU A 22 -1.16 -9.85 -2.60
N ALA A 23 -0.60 -10.90 -3.20
CA ALA A 23 -1.27 -11.67 -4.25
C ALA A 23 -2.48 -12.43 -3.69
N ILE A 24 -2.38 -12.93 -2.46
CA ILE A 24 -3.50 -13.56 -1.74
C ILE A 24 -4.54 -12.51 -1.37
N VAL A 25 -4.11 -11.37 -0.79
CA VAL A 25 -5.02 -10.28 -0.40
C VAL A 25 -5.83 -9.78 -1.60
N ARG A 26 -5.19 -9.63 -2.77
CA ARG A 26 -5.85 -9.21 -4.02
C ARG A 26 -7.01 -10.12 -4.41
N ARG A 27 -6.89 -11.42 -4.15
CA ARG A 27 -7.90 -12.42 -4.53
C ARG A 27 -9.00 -12.57 -3.48
N LEU A 28 -8.69 -12.36 -2.21
CA LEU A 28 -9.58 -12.74 -1.11
C LEU A 28 -10.37 -11.59 -0.49
N CYS A 29 -9.83 -10.38 -0.52
CA CYS A 29 -10.36 -9.27 0.25
C CYS A 29 -11.09 -8.26 -0.64
N ASP A 30 -12.28 -7.83 -0.21
CA ASP A 30 -13.03 -6.74 -0.86
C ASP A 30 -12.40 -5.36 -0.58
N ARG A 31 -11.81 -5.22 0.62
CA ARG A 31 -11.08 -4.03 1.07
C ARG A 31 -9.74 -4.42 1.69
N VAL A 32 -8.77 -3.53 1.58
CA VAL A 32 -7.43 -3.71 2.17
C VAL A 32 -7.05 -2.51 3.04
N ALA A 33 -6.29 -2.77 4.10
CA ALA A 33 -5.58 -1.76 4.86
C ALA A 33 -4.09 -2.15 4.92
N VAL A 34 -3.24 -1.24 4.47
CA VAL A 34 -1.79 -1.39 4.46
C VAL A 34 -1.23 -0.68 5.68
N MET A 35 -0.41 -1.40 6.44
CA MET A 35 0.19 -0.89 7.66
C MET A 35 1.70 -0.79 7.53
N TYR A 36 2.27 0.27 8.14
CA TYR A 36 3.70 0.41 8.32
C TYR A 36 3.99 0.87 9.76
N LEU A 37 4.78 0.08 10.50
CA LEU A 37 5.15 0.33 11.90
C LEU A 37 3.96 0.71 12.79
N GLY A 38 2.92 -0.13 12.75
CA GLY A 38 1.72 0.01 13.58
C GLY A 38 0.73 1.09 13.14
N ARG A 39 0.96 1.76 12.00
CA ARG A 39 0.03 2.76 11.46
C ARG A 39 -0.56 2.30 10.13
N ILE A 40 -1.87 2.48 9.95
CA ILE A 40 -2.49 2.35 8.63
C ILE A 40 -2.02 3.52 7.79
N VAL A 41 -1.26 3.23 6.74
CA VAL A 41 -0.76 4.25 5.80
C VAL A 41 -1.66 4.41 4.58
N GLU A 42 -2.46 3.39 4.28
CA GLU A 42 -3.39 3.39 3.16
C GLU A 42 -4.48 2.34 3.35
N SER A 43 -5.73 2.65 2.99
CA SER A 43 -6.84 1.69 3.01
C SER A 43 -7.93 2.05 2.01
N GLY A 44 -8.65 1.05 1.50
CA GLY A 44 -9.69 1.28 0.49
C GLY A 44 -10.18 0.00 -0.16
N PRO A 45 -11.02 0.11 -1.20
CA PRO A 45 -11.33 -1.02 -2.08
C PRO A 45 -10.05 -1.65 -2.62
N THR A 46 -9.96 -2.98 -2.59
CA THR A 46 -8.76 -3.71 -3.02
C THR A 46 -8.33 -3.31 -4.43
N GLN A 47 -9.28 -3.20 -5.36
CA GLN A 47 -8.98 -2.79 -6.74
C GLN A 47 -8.30 -1.40 -6.80
N THR A 48 -8.81 -0.42 -6.05
CA THR A 48 -8.27 0.94 -6.04
C THR A 48 -6.87 1.00 -5.45
N VAL A 49 -6.62 0.32 -4.33
CA VAL A 49 -5.31 0.32 -3.67
C VAL A 49 -4.24 -0.36 -4.53
N PHE A 50 -4.61 -1.39 -5.30
CA PHE A 50 -3.67 -2.10 -6.17
C PHE A 50 -3.44 -1.39 -7.52
N THR A 51 -4.40 -0.64 -8.04
CA THR A 51 -4.25 0.04 -9.35
C THR A 51 -3.76 1.48 -9.24
N ALA A 52 -4.13 2.17 -8.16
CA ALA A 52 -3.79 3.58 -7.94
C ALA A 52 -3.30 3.81 -6.50
N PRO A 53 -2.24 3.11 -6.05
CA PRO A 53 -1.69 3.32 -4.71
C PRO A 53 -1.23 4.78 -4.53
N ARG A 54 -1.62 5.39 -3.42
CA ARG A 54 -1.31 6.79 -3.08
C ARG A 54 -0.08 6.91 -2.19
N HIS A 55 0.16 5.94 -1.31
CA HIS A 55 1.30 5.95 -0.43
C HIS A 55 2.51 5.26 -1.09
N PRO A 56 3.71 5.88 -1.11
CA PRO A 56 4.90 5.28 -1.74
C PRO A 56 5.25 3.88 -1.25
N TYR A 57 4.99 3.58 0.03
CA TYR A 57 5.16 2.24 0.58
C TYR A 57 4.23 1.22 -0.09
N THR A 58 2.94 1.53 -0.20
CA THR A 58 1.96 0.66 -0.86
C THR A 58 2.30 0.47 -2.32
N ALA A 59 2.68 1.55 -3.01
CA ALA A 59 3.13 1.48 -4.40
C ALA A 59 4.30 0.50 -4.55
N ALA A 60 5.31 0.59 -3.67
CA ALA A 60 6.45 -0.33 -3.70
C ALA A 60 6.08 -1.79 -3.35
N LEU A 61 5.09 -2.03 -2.48
CA LEU A 61 4.60 -3.38 -2.19
C LEU A 61 3.86 -3.99 -3.37
N VAL A 62 2.93 -3.24 -3.98
CA VAL A 62 2.18 -3.66 -5.16
C VAL A 62 3.14 -3.94 -6.31
N ALA A 63 4.16 -3.10 -6.44
CA ALA A 63 5.19 -3.21 -7.44
C ALA A 63 6.01 -4.50 -7.33
N ALA A 64 6.28 -4.96 -6.11
CA ALA A 64 7.03 -6.18 -5.86
C ALA A 64 6.22 -7.47 -6.11
N ILE A 65 4.92 -7.38 -6.45
CA ILE A 65 4.11 -8.55 -6.79
C ILE A 65 4.60 -9.09 -8.13
N PRO A 66 5.06 -10.37 -8.20
CA PRO A 66 5.49 -10.97 -9.45
C PRO A 66 4.34 -10.97 -10.45
N GLU A 67 4.53 -10.32 -11.60
CA GLU A 67 3.65 -10.50 -12.74
C GLU A 67 4.11 -11.72 -13.54
N ILE A 68 3.16 -12.50 -14.08
CA ILE A 68 3.45 -13.70 -14.90
C ILE A 68 3.79 -13.29 -16.34
N ASP A 69 4.09 -12.02 -16.57
CA ASP A 69 4.49 -11.50 -17.87
C ASP A 69 6.03 -11.41 -17.96
N PRO A 70 6.68 -12.30 -18.74
CA PRO A 70 8.14 -12.31 -18.87
C PRO A 70 8.70 -11.07 -19.56
N ASP A 71 7.86 -10.29 -20.27
CA ASP A 71 8.29 -9.10 -21.02
C ASP A 71 8.14 -7.81 -20.20
N ARG A 72 7.52 -7.86 -19.02
CA ARG A 72 7.35 -6.70 -18.15
C ARG A 72 8.55 -6.53 -17.21
N PRO A 73 9.30 -5.41 -17.30
CA PRO A 73 10.43 -5.18 -16.41
C PRO A 73 9.96 -5.04 -14.97
N LEU A 74 10.68 -5.67 -14.04
CA LEU A 74 10.52 -5.45 -12.61
C LEU A 74 10.67 -3.94 -12.31
N PRO A 75 9.88 -3.40 -11.39
CA PRO A 75 9.88 -1.97 -11.10
C PRO A 75 11.26 -1.49 -10.61
N GLY A 76 11.70 -0.37 -11.18
CA GLY A 76 13.08 0.12 -11.07
C GLY A 76 13.52 0.68 -9.71
N HIS A 77 12.72 0.55 -8.65
CA HIS A 77 13.06 1.02 -7.30
C HIS A 77 12.57 0.03 -6.21
N PRO A 78 13.32 -1.05 -5.95
CA PRO A 78 13.06 -1.91 -4.79
C PRO A 78 13.20 -1.10 -3.50
N LEU A 79 12.38 -1.44 -2.48
CA LEU A 79 12.46 -0.82 -1.15
C LEU A 79 13.87 -1.01 -0.56
N GLN A 80 14.63 0.07 -0.45
CA GLN A 80 15.97 0.04 0.12
C GLN A 80 15.95 0.20 1.65
N GLY A 81 16.96 -0.36 2.30
CA GLY A 81 17.21 -0.24 3.75
C GLY A 81 16.30 -1.08 4.65
N GLU A 82 16.69 -1.18 5.91
CA GLU A 82 15.97 -1.87 6.99
C GLU A 82 14.82 -0.99 7.54
N PRO A 83 13.65 -1.54 7.90
CA PRO A 83 12.67 -0.81 8.69
C PRO A 83 13.28 -0.30 10.01
N PRO A 84 12.98 0.94 10.46
CA PRO A 84 13.41 1.40 11.76
C PRO A 84 12.74 0.59 12.87
N GLY A 85 13.41 0.47 14.01
CA GLY A 85 12.92 -0.30 15.16
C GLY A 85 11.60 0.27 15.70
N PRO A 86 10.64 -0.57 16.13
CA PRO A 86 9.32 -0.13 16.59
C PRO A 86 9.36 0.69 17.89
N VAL A 87 10.48 0.67 18.62
CA VAL A 87 10.69 1.37 19.89
C VAL A 87 11.02 2.85 19.70
N SER A 88 11.63 3.22 18.56
CA SER A 88 12.04 4.60 18.28
C SER A 88 11.60 4.97 16.86
N LEU A 89 10.36 5.48 16.78
CA LEU A 89 9.79 5.91 15.51
C LEU A 89 10.41 7.25 15.10
N PRO A 90 10.76 7.42 13.81
CA PRO A 90 11.25 8.69 13.33
C PRO A 90 10.13 9.76 13.38
N ALA A 91 10.51 11.02 13.54
CA ALA A 91 9.60 12.15 13.49
C ALA A 91 8.92 12.27 12.11
N GLY A 92 7.73 12.87 12.09
CA GLY A 92 6.93 13.01 10.88
C GLY A 92 6.42 11.66 10.35
N CYS A 93 6.59 11.44 9.05
CA CYS A 93 6.20 10.19 8.39
C CYS A 93 7.17 9.07 8.76
N ALA A 94 6.67 7.98 9.35
CA ALA A 94 7.48 6.84 9.76
C ALA A 94 8.26 6.19 8.60
N PHE A 95 7.74 6.28 7.37
CA PHE A 95 8.33 5.70 6.17
C PHE A 95 9.37 6.60 5.48
N HIS A 96 9.52 7.87 5.91
CA HIS A 96 10.42 8.81 5.24
C HIS A 96 11.89 8.34 5.08
N PRO A 97 12.49 7.53 5.98
CA PRO A 97 13.87 7.09 5.82
C PRO A 97 14.09 6.15 4.62
N ARG A 98 13.02 5.47 4.19
CA ARG A 98 13.04 4.49 3.07
C ARG A 98 12.24 4.98 1.85
N CYS A 99 11.59 6.12 1.97
CA CYS A 99 10.76 6.69 0.90
C CYS A 99 11.64 7.42 -0.11
N ALA A 100 11.69 6.92 -1.35
CA ALA A 100 12.38 7.59 -2.46
C ALA A 100 11.83 8.98 -2.79
N PHE A 101 10.62 9.30 -2.32
CA PHE A 101 9.92 10.57 -2.54
C PHE A 101 9.85 11.44 -1.28
N ALA A 102 10.67 11.18 -0.26
CA ALA A 102 10.63 11.92 1.00
C ALA A 102 10.99 13.40 0.79
N LEU A 103 10.07 14.29 1.21
CA LEU A 103 10.30 15.74 1.27
C LEU A 103 10.82 16.16 2.66
N ALA A 104 11.31 17.40 2.78
CA ALA A 104 11.71 17.95 4.08
C ALA A 104 10.56 17.91 5.12
N ALA A 105 9.33 18.19 4.68
CA ALA A 105 8.13 18.12 5.51
C ALA A 105 7.82 16.70 6.03
N CYS A 106 8.30 15.64 5.38
CA CYS A 106 8.11 14.27 5.84
C CYS A 106 8.93 13.94 7.10
N ARG A 107 9.96 14.73 7.42
CA ARG A 107 10.97 14.42 8.44
C ARG A 107 10.71 15.07 9.80
N GLN A 108 9.68 15.92 9.89
CA GLN A 108 9.46 16.80 11.04
C GLN A 108 8.00 16.75 11.49
N GLY A 109 7.77 17.06 12.77
CA GLY A 109 6.43 17.18 13.32
C GLY A 109 5.71 15.84 13.54
N ALA A 110 4.37 15.91 13.55
CA ALA A 110 3.51 14.74 13.70
C ALA A 110 3.44 13.93 12.40
N ALA A 111 3.00 12.67 12.51
CA ALA A 111 2.67 11.86 11.34
C ALA A 111 1.63 12.58 10.45
N PRO A 112 1.70 12.42 9.12
CA PRO A 112 0.74 13.04 8.21
C PRO A 112 -0.68 12.59 8.54
N GLU A 113 -1.63 13.51 8.47
CA GLU A 113 -3.04 13.21 8.66
C GLU A 113 -3.56 12.29 7.55
N THR A 114 -4.52 11.43 7.92
CA THR A 114 -5.21 10.58 6.96
C THR A 114 -6.12 11.44 6.09
N ARG A 115 -5.88 11.44 4.79
CA ARG A 115 -6.73 12.08 3.78
C ARG A 115 -7.60 11.05 3.10
N HIS A 116 -8.76 11.49 2.62
CA HIS A 116 -9.76 10.64 1.98
C HIS A 116 -10.09 11.17 0.59
N ILE A 117 -10.17 10.26 -0.38
CA ILE A 117 -10.72 10.50 -1.71
C ILE A 117 -11.76 9.40 -1.93
N ALA A 118 -13.05 9.76 -1.88
CA ALA A 118 -14.14 8.78 -1.83
C ALA A 118 -13.87 7.72 -0.74
N ASP A 119 -13.89 6.42 -1.09
CA ASP A 119 -13.68 5.31 -0.16
C ASP A 119 -12.20 4.92 0.08
N HIS A 120 -11.26 5.71 -0.46
CA HIS A 120 -9.82 5.49 -0.39
C HIS A 120 -9.16 6.48 0.57
N ALA A 121 -8.56 5.96 1.64
CA ALA A 121 -7.87 6.72 2.67
C ALA A 121 -6.35 6.50 2.61
N PHE A 122 -5.55 7.53 2.85
CA PHE A 122 -4.08 7.43 2.88
C PHE A 122 -3.44 8.53 3.74
N ALA A 123 -2.34 8.19 4.40
CA ALA A 123 -1.59 9.08 5.28
C ALA A 123 -0.21 9.39 4.68
N CYS A 124 -0.14 10.40 3.82
CA CYS A 124 1.10 10.83 3.15
C CYS A 124 1.23 12.36 3.22
N VAL A 125 2.41 12.91 2.96
CA VAL A 125 2.58 14.37 2.76
C VAL A 125 2.32 14.75 1.29
N LEU A 126 2.49 13.82 0.35
CA LEU A 126 2.30 14.06 -1.08
C LEU A 126 0.81 14.02 -1.47
N ASP A 127 0.32 14.99 -2.24
CA ASP A 127 -1.03 14.99 -2.84
C ASP A 127 -1.14 14.01 -4.02
N GLY A 128 -1.03 12.70 -3.71
CA GLY A 128 -0.97 11.65 -4.72
C GLY A 128 0.27 11.76 -5.61
N HIS A 129 0.64 10.69 -6.29
CA HIS A 129 1.79 10.71 -7.21
C HIS A 129 1.45 11.49 -8.48
N LYS A 130 1.36 12.82 -8.42
CA LYS A 130 1.30 13.72 -9.58
C LYS A 130 2.70 14.00 -10.16
N ARG A 131 3.57 13.01 -10.21
CA ARG A 131 4.78 13.07 -11.03
C ARG A 131 4.71 11.93 -12.04
N GLU A 132 4.49 12.30 -13.29
CA GLU A 132 4.63 11.41 -14.45
C GLU A 132 5.89 10.53 -14.25
N GLY A 133 5.70 9.22 -14.32
CA GLY A 133 6.81 8.26 -14.38
C GLY A 133 7.03 7.33 -13.18
N VAL A 134 6.17 7.31 -12.16
CA VAL A 134 6.42 6.43 -10.98
C VAL A 134 5.84 5.02 -11.12
N TYR A 135 4.78 4.82 -11.91
CA TYR A 135 4.31 3.49 -12.29
C TYR A 135 3.57 3.60 -13.62
N PRO A 136 3.73 2.67 -14.58
CA PRO A 136 2.85 2.65 -15.74
C PRO A 136 1.42 2.51 -15.21
N MET A 137 0.63 3.55 -15.43
CA MET A 137 -0.82 3.41 -15.37
C MET A 137 -1.12 2.25 -16.31
N THR A 138 -1.66 1.15 -15.79
CA THR A 138 -2.27 0.15 -16.65
C THR A 138 -3.48 0.83 -17.26
N GLU A 139 -3.28 1.53 -18.37
CA GLU A 139 -4.35 1.85 -19.30
C GLU A 139 -4.90 0.52 -19.79
N GLY A 140 -6.19 0.33 -19.49
CA GLY A 140 -7.18 -0.60 -20.03
C GLY A 140 -6.77 -1.72 -20.98
N MET A 141 -7.36 -2.89 -20.65
CA MET A 141 -8.08 -3.79 -21.57
C MET A 141 -7.26 -4.65 -22.54
#